data_AF-A0A2T9YF71-F1
#
_entry.id   AF-A0A2T9YF71-F1
#
_cell.length_a   1.000
_cell.length_b   1.000
_cell.length_c   1.000
_cell.angle_alpha   90.00
_cell.angle_beta   90.00
_cell.angle_gamma   90.00
#
_symmetry.space_group_name_H-M   'P 1'
#
loop_
_entity.id
_entity.type
_entity.pdbx_description
1 polymer ?
#
loop_
_entity_poly.entity_id
_entity_poly.type
_entity_poly.pdbx_seq_one_letter_code
_entity_poly.pdbx_strand_id
1 'polypeptide(L)'
;MLLSTLFVKRVSQLYCKCSHQTFKQLQQAARILPIQARTFITREISAIPEINNEKSEIFEKMKQWEKVLDQYSVLPTTLTDITELYKKLDSQLNESTQQDNALFIDQSNIVSPKDLTLKTMKDSYCELWLPFTDVPALYEEYVDFAGFTRIGKILQDLDRLAGAVAYKHTSDQHGNISNITIVTAAVDRIDIIGSLECNVNYKASGVVSYVGFSSMEISLKLEKALASVDDSSPNEKIKYTPVMFARFTMVARNKDTGKAIQINPLRLESHDEKKLFKITEEIKREKTLLSKKDLVKNPPNQEESRIMHNLWIEAKKYQDNKYNASFISKDFVWLDSTKMNSVHVCFPQERNIHNKVFGGFLMRMGHELAYANACMFSGTIPESKSLDDFSFTKPVNIGSILRLTSQVVYSSRFVDSSSKLLSSTEKGELTESHVNSFQVAVIADVLNPKTESIEHTNTFHFSFATNKPIKRVIPRTYEDMVKYIEGRRRNKIGNFISNLHKNNT
;
A
#
# COMPACT_ATOMS: atom_id res chain seq x y z
N MET A 1 -13.76 -39.83 24.88
CA MET A 1 -13.14 -39.88 23.53
C MET A 1 -13.44 -38.64 22.69
N LEU A 2 -14.68 -38.15 22.59
CA LEU A 2 -15.00 -36.93 21.82
C LEU A 2 -14.39 -35.62 22.38
N LEU A 3 -14.29 -35.50 23.71
CA LEU A 3 -13.67 -34.33 24.38
C LEU A 3 -12.14 -34.24 24.15
N SER A 4 -11.46 -35.39 24.03
CA SER A 4 -10.01 -35.43 23.74
C SER A 4 -9.71 -35.04 22.29
N THR A 5 -10.56 -35.39 21.33
CA THR A 5 -10.36 -35.03 19.91
C THR A 5 -10.62 -33.56 19.64
N LEU A 6 -11.59 -32.94 20.33
CA LEU A 6 -11.86 -31.51 20.27
C LEU A 6 -10.76 -30.67 20.93
N PHE A 7 -10.19 -31.16 22.03
CA PHE A 7 -9.04 -30.53 22.69
C PHE A 7 -7.80 -30.58 21.79
N VAL A 8 -7.50 -31.72 21.15
CA VAL A 8 -6.37 -31.88 20.23
C VAL A 8 -6.53 -31.03 18.96
N LYS A 9 -7.74 -30.92 18.38
CA LYS A 9 -8.00 -30.01 17.24
C LYS A 9 -7.79 -28.54 17.61
N ARG A 10 -8.23 -28.10 18.80
CA ARG A 10 -7.99 -26.74 19.29
C ARG A 10 -6.51 -26.49 19.59
N VAL A 11 -5.80 -27.45 20.16
CA VAL A 11 -4.36 -27.35 20.45
C VAL A 11 -3.52 -27.35 19.17
N SER A 12 -3.90 -28.12 18.14
CA SER A 12 -3.26 -28.10 16.82
C SER A 12 -3.48 -26.77 16.08
N GLN A 13 -4.68 -26.18 16.19
CA GLN A 13 -4.95 -24.83 15.69
C GLN A 13 -4.22 -23.73 16.47
N LEU A 14 -3.99 -23.91 17.77
CA LEU A 14 -3.18 -23.01 18.60
C LEU A 14 -1.66 -23.17 18.37
N TYR A 15 -1.22 -24.29 17.79
CA TYR A 15 0.20 -24.59 17.55
C TYR A 15 0.85 -23.70 16.50
N CYS A 16 0.08 -23.19 15.53
CA CYS A 16 0.58 -22.25 14.52
C CYS A 16 0.95 -20.86 15.09
N LYS A 17 0.82 -20.63 16.41
CA LYS A 17 1.08 -19.32 17.04
C LYS A 17 1.96 -19.34 18.30
N CYS A 18 2.56 -20.47 18.69
CA CYS A 18 3.21 -20.56 20.01
C CYS A 18 4.74 -20.72 19.96
N SER A 19 5.43 -20.04 20.87
CA SER A 19 6.89 -20.13 21.06
C SER A 19 7.34 -21.50 21.61
N HIS A 20 8.64 -21.81 21.47
CA HIS A 20 9.29 -23.05 21.93
C HIS A 20 9.11 -23.32 23.46
N GLN A 21 8.82 -22.28 24.25
CA GLN A 21 8.60 -22.39 25.69
C GLN A 21 7.18 -22.90 26.03
N THR A 22 6.19 -22.57 25.21
CA THR A 22 4.81 -23.07 25.30
C THR A 22 4.72 -24.53 24.88
N PHE A 23 5.58 -24.98 23.96
CA PHE A 23 5.75 -26.39 23.54
C PHE A 23 6.16 -27.29 24.72
N LYS A 24 7.12 -26.85 25.54
CA LYS A 24 7.56 -27.58 26.74
C LYS A 24 6.48 -27.64 27.84
N GLN A 25 5.69 -26.57 27.99
CA GLN A 25 4.55 -26.54 28.92
C GLN A 25 3.42 -27.47 28.48
N LEU A 26 3.12 -27.54 27.18
CA LEU A 26 2.16 -28.49 26.61
C LEU A 26 2.63 -29.95 26.75
N GLN A 27 3.92 -30.23 26.58
CA GLN A 27 4.50 -31.55 26.87
C GLN A 27 4.42 -31.93 28.36
N GLN A 28 4.57 -30.96 29.28
CA GLN A 28 4.37 -31.20 30.72
C GLN A 28 2.89 -31.44 31.05
N ALA A 29 1.96 -30.65 30.49
CA ALA A 29 0.53 -30.82 30.68
C ALA A 29 0.01 -32.17 30.11
N ALA A 30 0.60 -32.65 29.01
CA ALA A 30 0.28 -33.95 28.42
C ALA A 30 0.66 -35.15 29.32
N ARG A 31 1.47 -34.96 30.37
CA ARG A 31 1.79 -36.02 31.36
C ARG A 31 0.63 -36.35 32.29
N ILE A 32 -0.39 -35.50 32.36
CA ILE A 32 -1.57 -35.63 33.23
C ILE A 32 -2.71 -36.41 32.53
N LEU A 33 -2.56 -36.71 31.23
CA LEU A 33 -3.57 -37.42 30.43
C LEU A 33 -3.42 -38.96 30.52
N PRO A 34 -4.52 -39.72 30.33
CA PRO A 34 -4.50 -41.19 30.30
C PRO A 34 -3.50 -41.73 29.27
N ILE A 35 -2.86 -42.87 29.59
CA ILE A 35 -1.72 -43.45 28.86
C ILE A 35 -1.98 -43.57 27.34
N GLN A 36 -3.19 -43.95 26.93
CA GLN A 36 -3.58 -44.13 25.52
C GLN A 36 -3.60 -42.80 24.72
N ALA A 37 -3.94 -41.68 25.35
CA ALA A 37 -3.89 -40.36 24.71
C ALA A 37 -2.45 -39.84 24.60
N ARG A 38 -1.59 -40.23 25.55
CA ARG A 38 -0.18 -39.84 25.59
C ARG A 38 0.61 -40.50 24.47
N THR A 39 0.39 -41.78 24.18
CA THR A 39 1.02 -42.48 23.05
C THR A 39 0.59 -41.93 21.70
N PHE A 40 -0.70 -41.57 21.55
CA PHE A 40 -1.21 -40.98 20.31
C PHE A 40 -0.60 -39.60 20.03
N ILE A 41 -0.59 -38.71 21.03
CA ILE A 41 -0.01 -37.36 20.92
C ILE A 41 1.50 -37.42 20.70
N THR A 42 2.22 -38.32 21.40
CA THR A 42 3.68 -38.44 21.23
C THR A 42 4.04 -38.92 19.83
N ARG A 43 3.26 -39.85 19.26
CA ARG A 43 3.47 -40.38 17.91
C ARG A 43 3.20 -39.33 16.81
N GLU A 44 2.16 -38.53 16.97
CA GLU A 44 1.85 -37.39 16.06
C GLU A 44 2.90 -36.28 16.17
N ILE A 45 3.38 -35.95 17.38
CA ILE A 45 4.43 -34.95 17.59
C ILE A 45 5.78 -35.41 17.01
N SER A 46 6.13 -36.70 17.14
CA SER A 46 7.36 -37.25 16.55
C SER A 46 7.32 -37.40 15.02
N ALA A 47 6.14 -37.29 14.41
CA ALA A 47 5.97 -37.31 12.96
C ALA A 47 6.08 -35.92 12.32
N ILE A 48 6.23 -34.86 13.13
CA ILE A 48 6.50 -33.51 12.65
C ILE A 48 7.99 -33.46 12.24
N PRO A 49 8.32 -33.18 10.97
CA PRO A 49 9.71 -33.09 10.53
C PRO A 49 10.42 -32.02 11.37
N GLU A 50 11.61 -32.36 11.89
CA GLU A 50 12.49 -31.36 12.49
C GLU A 50 12.70 -30.23 11.48
N ILE A 51 12.40 -29.01 11.92
CA ILE A 51 12.59 -27.79 11.13
C ILE A 51 14.10 -27.67 10.91
N ASN A 52 14.57 -27.92 9.68
CA ASN A 52 15.97 -27.74 9.26
C ASN A 52 16.55 -26.43 9.82
N ASN A 53 17.77 -26.49 10.37
CA ASN A 53 18.43 -25.39 11.08
C ASN A 53 18.52 -24.06 10.31
N GLU A 54 18.42 -24.03 8.97
CA GLU A 54 18.39 -22.78 8.18
C GLU A 54 17.04 -22.02 8.26
N LYS A 55 15.92 -22.73 8.45
CA LYS A 55 14.62 -22.10 8.76
C LYS A 55 14.66 -21.32 10.07
N SER A 56 15.64 -21.61 10.95
CA SER A 56 15.86 -20.88 12.20
C SER A 56 16.33 -19.45 11.98
N GLU A 57 17.21 -19.18 11.00
CA GLU A 57 17.84 -17.87 10.87
C GLU A 57 16.87 -16.82 10.31
N ILE A 58 16.10 -17.15 9.26
CA ILE A 58 15.08 -16.24 8.71
C ILE A 58 13.99 -15.99 9.74
N PHE A 59 13.58 -17.02 10.48
CA PHE A 59 12.54 -16.91 11.51
C PHE A 59 13.01 -16.13 12.74
N GLU A 60 14.28 -16.26 13.13
CA GLU A 60 14.89 -15.43 14.19
C GLU A 60 15.04 -13.97 13.75
N LYS A 61 15.49 -13.72 12.52
CA LYS A 61 15.50 -12.37 11.93
C LYS A 61 14.10 -11.80 11.91
N MET A 62 13.10 -12.54 11.41
CA MET A 62 11.69 -12.12 11.40
C MET A 62 11.23 -11.71 12.80
N LYS A 63 11.46 -12.53 13.82
CA LYS A 63 11.09 -12.20 15.22
C LYS A 63 11.83 -10.99 15.77
N GLN A 64 13.11 -10.84 15.47
CA GLN A 64 13.89 -9.68 15.89
C GLN A 64 13.31 -8.40 15.30
N TRP A 65 12.89 -8.44 14.03
CA TRP A 65 12.34 -7.28 13.34
C TRP A 65 10.88 -7.02 13.65
N GLU A 66 10.06 -8.05 13.87
CA GLU A 66 8.73 -7.90 14.44
C GLU A 66 8.78 -7.11 15.74
N LYS A 67 9.76 -7.37 16.62
CA LYS A 67 9.96 -6.55 17.82
C LYS A 67 10.25 -5.08 17.52
N VAL A 68 11.03 -4.78 16.48
CA VAL A 68 11.32 -3.39 16.08
C VAL A 68 10.07 -2.72 15.50
N LEU A 69 9.32 -3.42 14.65
CA LEU A 69 8.07 -2.92 14.09
C LEU A 69 6.99 -2.75 15.17
N ASP A 70 6.98 -3.59 16.20
CA ASP A 70 6.07 -3.49 17.33
C ASP A 70 6.47 -2.34 18.27
N GLN A 71 7.78 -2.12 18.49
CA GLN A 71 8.29 -0.97 19.24
C GLN A 71 7.89 0.36 18.59
N TYR A 72 7.94 0.43 17.26
CA TYR A 72 7.60 1.62 16.47
C TYR A 72 6.27 1.43 15.72
N SER A 73 5.32 0.72 16.33
CA SER A 73 4.07 0.36 15.66
C SER A 73 3.20 1.58 15.38
N VAL A 74 2.70 1.64 14.15
CA VAL A 74 1.69 2.62 13.73
C VAL A 74 0.27 2.09 13.93
N LEU A 75 0.15 0.79 14.22
CA LEU A 75 -1.09 0.12 14.58
C LEU A 75 -1.15 -0.13 16.09
N PRO A 76 -2.34 -0.17 16.71
CA PRO A 76 -2.47 -0.50 18.13
C PRO A 76 -1.94 -1.92 18.41
N THR A 77 -0.94 -2.08 19.27
CA THR A 77 -0.31 -3.38 19.58
C THR A 77 -0.46 -3.80 21.03
N THR A 78 -0.78 -2.88 21.96
CA THR A 78 -0.85 -3.18 23.39
C THR A 78 -2.26 -3.11 23.97
N LEU A 79 -2.51 -3.90 25.04
CA LEU A 79 -3.76 -3.81 25.84
C LEU A 79 -3.94 -2.41 26.44
N THR A 80 -2.84 -1.69 26.69
CA THR A 80 -2.80 -0.29 27.14
C THR A 80 -3.39 0.67 26.11
N ASP A 81 -3.07 0.51 24.81
CA ASP A 81 -3.66 1.32 23.73
C ASP A 81 -5.17 1.10 23.61
N ILE A 82 -5.62 -0.13 23.93
CA ILE A 82 -7.03 -0.52 23.99
C ILE A 82 -7.69 0.05 25.26
N THR A 83 -6.97 0.13 26.37
CA THR A 83 -7.49 0.68 27.64
C THR A 83 -7.63 2.20 27.57
N GLU A 84 -6.66 2.92 26.98
CA GLU A 84 -6.80 4.35 26.67
C GLU A 84 -7.94 4.62 25.68
N LEU A 85 -8.19 3.71 24.74
CA LEU A 85 -9.35 3.79 23.84
C LEU A 85 -10.65 3.73 24.64
N TYR A 86 -10.83 2.74 25.51
CA TYR A 86 -12.05 2.65 26.34
C TYR A 86 -12.20 3.86 27.26
N LYS A 87 -11.12 4.36 27.85
CA LYS A 87 -11.16 5.60 28.64
C LYS A 87 -11.57 6.83 27.82
N LYS A 88 -11.12 6.95 26.56
CA LYS A 88 -11.53 8.03 25.65
C LYS A 88 -12.96 7.87 25.14
N LEU A 89 -13.41 6.64 24.91
CA LEU A 89 -14.80 6.36 24.57
C LEU A 89 -15.71 6.68 25.76
N ASP A 90 -15.32 6.30 26.97
CA ASP A 90 -16.04 6.63 28.21
C ASP A 90 -16.05 8.15 28.43
N SER A 91 -14.95 8.86 28.18
CA SER A 91 -14.93 10.32 28.28
C SER A 91 -15.83 10.98 27.23
N GLN A 92 -15.83 10.50 25.98
CA GLN A 92 -16.70 11.02 24.92
C GLN A 92 -18.18 10.66 25.10
N LEU A 93 -18.47 9.52 25.75
CA LEU A 93 -19.82 9.15 26.15
C LEU A 93 -20.29 10.00 27.33
N ASN A 94 -19.41 10.31 28.29
CA ASN A 94 -19.71 11.16 29.44
C ASN A 94 -19.77 12.66 29.10
N GLU A 95 -19.11 13.12 28.03
CA GLU A 95 -19.24 14.48 27.48
C GLU A 95 -20.62 14.76 26.86
N SER A 96 -21.47 13.73 26.69
CA SER A 96 -22.86 13.92 26.29
C SER A 96 -23.80 14.31 27.44
N THR A 97 -23.29 14.56 28.66
CA THR A 97 -24.14 14.84 29.83
C THR A 97 -23.80 16.07 30.68
N GLN A 98 -22.81 16.91 30.35
CA GLN A 98 -22.61 18.18 31.08
C GLN A 98 -22.16 19.32 30.18
N GLN A 99 -23.04 20.32 30.01
CA GLN A 99 -22.68 21.68 29.62
C GLN A 99 -22.25 22.48 30.87
N ASP A 100 -21.29 23.37 30.64
CA ASP A 100 -20.88 24.55 31.40
C ASP A 100 -19.68 24.48 32.39
N ASN A 101 -18.77 25.43 32.10
CA ASN A 101 -17.80 26.15 32.94
C ASN A 101 -16.52 25.44 33.43
N ALA A 102 -15.38 25.77 32.82
CA ALA A 102 -14.43 26.77 33.36
C ALA A 102 -13.19 26.94 32.44
N LEU A 103 -12.92 28.19 32.06
CA LEU A 103 -11.64 28.64 31.53
C LEU A 103 -10.61 28.71 32.67
N PHE A 104 -9.58 27.87 32.62
CA PHE A 104 -8.30 28.16 33.27
C PHE A 104 -7.18 27.89 32.26
N ILE A 105 -6.57 28.99 31.79
CA ILE A 105 -5.33 28.97 31.03
C ILE A 105 -4.21 28.92 32.06
N ASP A 106 -3.60 27.75 32.23
CA ASP A 106 -2.35 27.64 32.98
C ASP A 106 -1.19 28.05 32.05
N GLN A 107 -0.73 29.29 32.20
CA GLN A 107 0.39 29.87 31.45
C GLN A 107 1.73 29.45 32.08
N SER A 108 2.05 28.17 32.06
CA SER A 108 3.42 27.71 32.31
C SER A 108 3.66 26.33 31.71
N ASN A 109 4.02 26.31 30.43
CA ASN A 109 4.86 25.26 29.84
C ASN A 109 5.42 25.76 28.51
N ILE A 110 6.40 26.66 28.60
CA ILE A 110 7.32 26.93 27.50
C ILE A 110 8.17 25.67 27.36
N VAL A 111 7.75 24.77 26.47
CA VAL A 111 8.48 23.53 26.15
C VAL A 111 9.85 23.92 25.62
N SER A 112 10.90 23.41 26.27
CA SER A 112 12.30 23.61 25.94
C SER A 112 12.62 23.24 24.48
N PRO A 113 13.69 23.82 23.90
CA PRO A 113 14.21 23.37 22.62
C PRO A 113 14.55 21.88 22.73
N LYS A 114 13.92 21.05 21.90
CA LYS A 114 14.19 19.60 21.84
C LYS A 114 15.68 19.35 21.60
N ASP A 115 16.24 18.36 22.29
CA ASP A 115 17.52 17.75 21.96
C ASP A 115 17.39 16.96 20.64
N LEU A 116 17.36 17.67 19.52
CA LEU A 116 17.39 17.06 18.19
C LEU A 116 18.69 16.28 18.03
N THR A 117 18.57 14.99 17.76
CA THR A 117 19.73 14.12 17.54
C THR A 117 20.05 14.09 16.05
N LEU A 118 21.32 14.26 15.70
CA LEU A 118 21.78 14.06 14.33
C LEU A 118 21.74 12.56 14.00
N LYS A 119 20.91 12.16 13.03
CA LYS A 119 20.68 10.75 12.65
C LYS A 119 21.26 10.47 11.26
N THR A 120 21.80 9.28 11.06
CA THR A 120 22.23 8.76 9.76
C THR A 120 21.11 7.97 9.09
N MET A 121 21.24 7.64 7.80
CA MET A 121 20.25 6.77 7.13
C MET A 121 20.13 5.39 7.82
N LYS A 122 21.25 4.86 8.33
CA LYS A 122 21.30 3.58 9.07
C LYS A 122 20.49 3.61 10.36
N ASP A 123 20.46 4.74 11.06
CA ASP A 123 19.69 4.88 12.30
C ASP A 123 18.18 4.74 12.07
N SER A 124 17.71 5.10 10.87
CA SER A 124 16.31 4.96 10.47
C SER A 124 15.97 3.61 9.83
N TYR A 125 16.98 2.78 9.49
CA TYR A 125 16.78 1.55 8.72
C TYR A 125 15.82 0.59 9.42
N CYS A 126 14.80 0.14 8.69
CA CYS A 126 13.90 -0.94 9.11
C CYS A 126 13.69 -1.93 7.97
N GLU A 127 13.40 -3.18 8.32
CA GLU A 127 13.01 -4.21 7.37
C GLU A 127 11.77 -4.97 7.84
N LEU A 128 11.05 -5.52 6.86
CA LEU A 128 9.89 -6.37 7.01
C LEU A 128 10.09 -7.58 6.11
N TRP A 129 10.03 -8.78 6.71
CA TRP A 129 10.11 -10.04 5.98
C TRP A 129 8.72 -10.57 5.69
N LEU A 130 8.54 -11.06 4.47
CA LEU A 130 7.33 -11.73 4.00
C LEU A 130 7.70 -13.16 3.56
N PRO A 131 7.90 -14.09 4.52
CA PRO A 131 8.36 -15.44 4.24
C PRO A 131 7.19 -16.34 3.84
N PHE A 132 6.60 -16.08 2.67
CA PHE A 132 5.43 -16.83 2.18
C PHE A 132 5.68 -18.34 2.07
N THR A 133 6.89 -18.79 1.75
CA THR A 133 7.19 -20.23 1.66
C THR A 133 7.31 -20.91 3.01
N ASP A 134 7.64 -20.15 4.06
CA ASP A 134 7.94 -20.70 5.38
C ASP A 134 6.75 -20.61 6.34
N VAL A 135 5.83 -19.65 6.12
CA VAL A 135 4.69 -19.37 7.01
C VAL A 135 3.36 -19.50 6.26
N PRO A 136 2.71 -20.69 6.29
CA PRO A 136 1.46 -20.93 5.55
C PRO A 136 0.30 -19.99 5.90
N ALA A 137 0.19 -19.58 7.17
CA ALA A 137 -0.84 -18.64 7.59
C ALA A 137 -0.65 -17.23 6.98
N LEU A 138 0.61 -16.81 6.79
CA LEU A 138 0.93 -15.56 6.11
C LEU A 138 0.66 -15.70 4.60
N TYR A 139 1.05 -16.82 4.00
CA TYR A 139 0.73 -17.11 2.60
C TYR A 139 -0.78 -16.99 2.31
N GLU A 140 -1.63 -17.58 3.14
CA GLU A 140 -3.09 -17.54 2.98
C GLU A 140 -3.65 -16.10 3.03
N GLU A 141 -3.03 -15.21 3.81
CA GLU A 141 -3.44 -13.82 3.91
C GLU A 141 -3.09 -13.01 2.64
N TYR A 142 -2.01 -13.37 1.94
CA TYR A 142 -1.42 -12.60 0.84
C TYR A 142 -1.68 -13.20 -0.54
N VAL A 143 -2.09 -14.46 -0.65
CA VAL A 143 -2.44 -15.09 -1.92
C VAL A 143 -3.84 -14.68 -2.38
N ASP A 144 -4.01 -14.41 -3.67
CA ASP A 144 -5.33 -14.27 -4.29
C ASP A 144 -5.84 -15.62 -4.81
N PHE A 145 -7.09 -15.64 -5.29
CA PHE A 145 -7.70 -16.88 -5.79
C PHE A 145 -7.00 -17.49 -7.02
N ALA A 146 -6.13 -16.73 -7.68
CA ALA A 146 -5.40 -17.12 -8.88
C ALA A 146 -3.92 -17.43 -8.61
N GLY A 147 -3.49 -17.38 -7.34
CA GLY A 147 -2.13 -17.68 -6.93
C GLY A 147 -1.17 -16.47 -7.01
N PHE A 148 -1.66 -15.28 -7.33
CA PHE A 148 -0.88 -14.04 -7.35
C PHE A 148 -0.88 -13.36 -5.98
N THR A 149 0.10 -12.47 -5.77
CA THR A 149 0.19 -11.69 -4.52
C THR A 149 -0.84 -10.58 -4.52
N ARG A 150 -1.60 -10.47 -3.43
CA ARG A 150 -2.53 -9.37 -3.16
C ARG A 150 -1.75 -8.07 -2.96
N ILE A 151 -1.58 -7.30 -4.03
CA ILE A 151 -0.83 -6.05 -4.02
C ILE A 151 -1.37 -5.06 -2.99
N GLY A 152 -2.69 -4.98 -2.79
CA GLY A 152 -3.28 -4.15 -1.74
C GLY A 152 -2.73 -4.44 -0.34
N LYS A 153 -2.42 -5.71 -0.02
CA LYS A 153 -1.78 -6.08 1.27
C LYS A 153 -0.34 -5.61 1.35
N ILE A 154 0.42 -5.75 0.27
CA ILE A 154 1.79 -5.21 0.18
C ILE A 154 1.80 -3.69 0.36
N LEU A 155 0.89 -2.96 -0.31
CA LEU A 155 0.77 -1.51 -0.16
C LEU A 155 0.45 -1.10 1.29
N GLN A 156 -0.41 -1.86 1.97
CA GLN A 156 -0.74 -1.64 3.38
C GLN A 156 0.51 -1.80 4.27
N ASP A 157 1.32 -2.83 4.03
CA ASP A 157 2.52 -3.08 4.81
C ASP A 157 3.65 -2.09 4.53
N LEU A 158 3.78 -1.63 3.28
CA LEU A 158 4.74 -0.59 2.94
C LEU A 158 4.46 0.72 3.68
N ASP A 159 3.19 1.12 3.83
CA ASP A 159 2.83 2.27 4.68
C ASP A 159 3.16 2.02 6.16
N ARG A 160 3.00 0.77 6.64
CA ARG A 160 3.32 0.42 8.03
C ARG A 160 4.83 0.51 8.27
N LEU A 161 5.61 -0.01 7.32
CA LEU A 161 7.07 0.04 7.34
C LEU A 161 7.56 1.49 7.23
N ALA A 162 6.97 2.31 6.35
CA ALA A 162 7.27 3.74 6.27
C ALA A 162 7.02 4.44 7.62
N GLY A 163 5.88 4.15 8.24
CA GLY A 163 5.55 4.62 9.57
C GLY A 163 6.60 4.26 10.62
N ALA A 164 7.02 2.99 10.68
CA ALA A 164 8.04 2.52 11.63
C ALA A 164 9.40 3.20 11.41
N VAL A 165 9.84 3.32 10.15
CA VAL A 165 11.07 4.05 9.78
C VAL A 165 10.99 5.51 10.25
N ALA A 166 9.83 6.15 10.07
CA ALA A 166 9.62 7.53 10.49
C ALA A 166 9.73 7.70 12.00
N TYR A 167 9.04 6.85 12.77
CA TYR A 167 9.10 6.93 14.24
C TYR A 167 10.50 6.64 14.76
N LYS A 168 11.19 5.65 14.20
CA LYS A 168 12.58 5.31 14.53
C LYS A 168 13.55 6.47 14.22
N HIS A 169 13.33 7.21 13.14
CA HIS A 169 14.12 8.40 12.82
C HIS A 169 13.88 9.53 13.83
N THR A 170 12.64 9.72 14.28
CA THR A 170 12.27 10.79 15.23
C THR A 170 12.56 10.46 16.69
N SER A 171 12.99 9.23 17.00
CA SER A 171 13.31 8.84 18.37
C SER A 171 14.59 9.50 18.87
N ASP A 172 14.70 9.68 20.19
CA ASP A 172 15.91 10.17 20.83
C ASP A 172 17.06 9.12 20.82
N GLN A 173 18.15 9.39 21.54
CA GLN A 173 19.28 8.44 21.65
C GLN A 173 18.91 7.15 22.38
N HIS A 174 17.85 7.18 23.20
CA HIS A 174 17.35 6.06 23.98
C HIS A 174 16.21 5.31 23.27
N GLY A 175 15.79 5.76 22.09
CA GLY A 175 14.69 5.17 21.33
C GLY A 175 13.30 5.63 21.78
N ASN A 176 13.20 6.65 22.64
CA ASN A 176 11.91 7.19 23.07
C ASN A 176 11.35 8.17 22.03
N ILE A 177 10.03 8.12 21.86
CA ILE A 177 9.31 9.03 20.98
C ILE A 177 8.75 10.17 21.83
N SER A 178 9.30 11.37 21.65
CA SER A 178 8.73 12.60 22.22
C SER A 178 7.39 12.95 21.55
N ASN A 179 6.57 13.80 22.17
CA ASN A 179 5.18 14.12 21.83
C ASN A 179 4.89 14.49 20.35
N ILE A 180 4.97 13.51 19.46
CA ILE A 180 4.94 13.62 18.00
C ILE A 180 3.93 12.61 17.46
N THR A 181 3.12 13.10 16.53
CA THR A 181 2.24 12.32 15.67
C THR A 181 2.81 12.36 14.26
N ILE A 182 3.12 11.19 13.70
CA ILE A 182 3.54 11.07 12.31
C ILE A 182 2.37 10.55 11.48
N VAL A 183 2.13 11.20 10.34
CA VAL A 183 1.11 10.83 9.36
C VAL A 183 1.72 10.69 7.97
N THR A 184 1.18 9.78 7.17
CA THR A 184 1.48 9.68 5.75
C THR A 184 0.82 10.85 5.02
N ALA A 185 1.63 11.72 4.39
CA ALA A 185 1.13 12.90 3.70
C ALA A 185 1.00 12.67 2.19
N ALA A 186 1.94 11.95 1.59
CA ALA A 186 1.89 11.60 0.18
C ALA A 186 2.64 10.31 -0.08
N VAL A 187 2.28 9.68 -1.20
CA VAL A 187 2.98 8.51 -1.73
C VAL A 187 3.33 8.85 -3.18
N ASP A 188 4.60 8.70 -3.52
CA ASP A 188 5.06 8.83 -4.90
C ASP A 188 4.63 7.60 -5.71
N ARG A 189 4.75 7.70 -7.03
CA ARG A 189 4.46 6.60 -7.94
C ARG A 189 5.21 5.33 -7.49
N ILE A 190 4.46 4.24 -7.36
CA ILE A 190 4.97 2.90 -7.08
C ILE A 190 4.87 2.09 -8.37
N ASP A 191 6.03 1.67 -8.90
CA ASP A 191 6.10 0.78 -10.05
C ASP A 191 6.42 -0.65 -9.60
N ILE A 192 5.69 -1.60 -10.18
CA ILE A 192 5.92 -3.04 -10.03
C ILE A 192 6.75 -3.49 -11.24
N ILE A 193 8.03 -3.76 -11.00
CA ILE A 193 9.01 -4.03 -12.06
C ILE A 193 8.96 -5.49 -12.51
N GLY A 194 8.69 -6.41 -11.57
CA GLY A 194 8.61 -7.84 -11.82
C GLY A 194 7.33 -8.47 -11.28
N SER A 195 7.08 -9.73 -11.62
CA SER A 195 5.93 -10.48 -11.12
C SER A 195 6.06 -10.75 -9.62
N LEU A 196 4.99 -10.48 -8.87
CA LEU A 196 4.88 -10.77 -7.43
C LEU A 196 4.18 -12.12 -7.23
N GLU A 197 4.98 -13.15 -6.98
CA GLU A 197 4.57 -14.55 -6.88
C GLU A 197 4.49 -14.97 -5.40
N CYS A 198 3.42 -15.66 -5.01
CA CYS A 198 3.25 -16.07 -3.61
C CYS A 198 4.12 -17.27 -3.20
N ASN A 199 4.82 -17.91 -4.13
CA ASN A 199 5.71 -19.05 -3.85
C ASN A 199 7.15 -18.65 -3.57
N VAL A 200 7.42 -17.36 -3.29
CA VAL A 200 8.75 -16.85 -2.97
C VAL A 200 8.71 -15.90 -1.79
N ASN A 201 9.80 -15.83 -1.04
CA ASN A 201 9.96 -14.92 0.07
C ASN A 201 10.35 -13.52 -0.40
N TYR A 202 9.83 -12.51 0.30
CA TYR A 202 10.21 -11.12 0.06
C TYR A 202 10.79 -10.46 1.30
N LYS A 203 11.64 -9.45 1.06
CA LYS A 203 12.15 -8.55 2.09
C LYS A 203 11.87 -7.12 1.65
N ALA A 204 11.04 -6.42 2.42
CA ALA A 204 10.88 -4.98 2.29
C ALA A 204 11.88 -4.28 3.22
N SER A 205 12.55 -3.25 2.74
CA SER A 205 13.47 -2.43 3.54
C SER A 205 13.21 -0.95 3.31
N GLY A 206 13.47 -0.14 4.33
CA GLY A 206 13.15 1.28 4.32
C GLY A 206 14.17 2.13 5.05
N VAL A 207 14.47 3.30 4.48
CA VAL A 207 15.36 4.32 5.08
C VAL A 207 14.80 5.71 4.83
N VAL A 208 15.08 6.65 5.75
CA VAL A 208 14.88 8.07 5.50
C VAL A 208 15.94 8.55 4.50
N SER A 209 15.49 8.95 3.32
CA SER A 209 16.37 9.40 2.22
C SER A 209 16.49 10.92 2.13
N TYR A 210 15.55 11.66 2.70
CA TYR A 210 15.57 13.12 2.75
C TYR A 210 14.82 13.64 3.98
N VAL A 211 15.30 14.74 4.56
CA VAL A 211 14.68 15.42 5.72
C VAL A 211 14.50 16.90 5.41
N GLY A 212 13.28 17.39 5.60
CA GLY A 212 12.95 18.82 5.64
C GLY A 212 12.74 19.30 7.09
N PHE A 213 11.95 20.36 7.29
CA PHE A 213 11.69 20.87 8.65
C PHE A 213 10.87 19.88 9.49
N SER A 214 9.68 19.52 9.02
CA SER A 214 8.76 18.55 9.67
C SER A 214 8.41 17.37 8.78
N SER A 215 8.90 17.35 7.54
CA SER A 215 8.64 16.33 6.53
C SER A 215 9.86 15.46 6.32
N MET A 216 9.68 14.16 6.11
CA MET A 216 10.75 13.25 5.71
C MET A 216 10.29 12.40 4.53
N GLU A 217 11.20 12.12 3.59
CA GLU A 217 10.97 11.17 2.51
C GLU A 217 11.58 9.83 2.91
N ILE A 218 10.78 8.77 2.76
CA ILE A 218 11.17 7.41 3.09
C ILE A 218 11.23 6.62 1.80
N SER A 219 12.42 6.14 1.48
CA SER A 219 12.64 5.26 0.33
C SER A 219 12.50 3.81 0.78
N LEU A 220 11.55 3.11 0.17
CA LEU A 220 11.28 1.70 0.39
C LEU A 220 11.66 0.89 -0.84
N LYS A 221 12.20 -0.30 -0.58
CA LYS A 221 12.53 -1.29 -1.61
C LYS A 221 11.96 -2.64 -1.20
N LEU A 222 11.19 -3.27 -2.09
CA LEU A 222 10.79 -4.66 -1.96
C LEU A 222 11.70 -5.53 -2.84
N GLU A 223 12.31 -6.53 -2.24
CA GLU A 223 13.23 -7.45 -2.90
C GLU A 223 12.72 -8.88 -2.80
N LYS A 224 12.75 -9.61 -3.92
CA LYS A 224 12.55 -11.06 -3.97
C LYS A 224 13.82 -11.72 -3.42
N ALA A 225 13.68 -12.59 -2.43
CA ALA A 225 14.77 -13.36 -1.84
C ALA A 225 14.83 -14.74 -2.51
N LEU A 226 15.84 -14.95 -3.36
CA LEU A 226 16.09 -16.21 -4.06
C LEU A 226 17.27 -16.94 -3.39
N ALA A 227 17.11 -18.21 -3.06
CA ALA A 227 18.23 -19.05 -2.65
C ALA A 227 19.18 -19.24 -3.85
N SER A 228 20.47 -18.90 -3.70
CA SER A 228 21.46 -19.16 -4.73
C SER A 228 21.94 -20.61 -4.61
N VAL A 229 21.66 -21.44 -5.62
CA VAL A 229 22.34 -22.73 -5.78
C VAL A 229 23.66 -22.47 -6.51
N ASP A 230 24.67 -21.93 -5.82
CA ASP A 230 26.02 -21.86 -6.36
C ASP A 230 26.82 -23.06 -5.84
N ASP A 231 27.08 -24.04 -6.72
CA ASP A 231 27.74 -25.34 -6.50
C ASP A 231 29.21 -25.27 -6.00
N SER A 232 29.69 -24.11 -5.53
CA SER A 232 31.12 -23.91 -5.22
C SER A 232 31.44 -23.19 -3.91
N SER A 233 30.46 -22.91 -3.05
CA SER A 233 30.75 -22.50 -1.67
C SER A 233 29.69 -23.00 -0.67
N PRO A 234 30.07 -23.52 0.51
CA PRO A 234 29.14 -24.09 1.49
C PRO A 234 28.28 -23.06 2.25
N ASN A 235 28.25 -21.80 1.80
CA ASN A 235 27.34 -20.77 2.32
C ASN A 235 26.46 -20.30 1.17
N GLU A 236 25.21 -20.80 1.09
CA GLU A 236 24.20 -20.27 0.19
C GLU A 236 24.00 -18.76 0.45
N LYS A 237 24.31 -17.90 -0.52
CA LYS A 237 24.08 -16.46 -0.40
C LYS A 237 22.73 -16.11 -1.01
N ILE A 238 21.76 -15.74 -0.18
CA ILE A 238 20.47 -15.24 -0.66
C ILE A 238 20.68 -14.07 -1.63
N LYS A 239 20.24 -14.24 -2.88
CA LYS A 239 20.25 -13.21 -3.91
C LYS A 239 18.97 -12.39 -3.81
N TYR A 240 19.13 -11.07 -3.70
CA TYR A 240 18.01 -10.14 -3.63
C TYR A 240 17.81 -9.45 -4.98
N THR A 241 16.60 -9.56 -5.53
CA THR A 241 16.23 -8.88 -6.79
C THR A 241 15.13 -7.85 -6.52
N PRO A 242 15.32 -6.55 -6.84
CA PRO A 242 14.27 -5.55 -6.66
C PRO A 242 13.04 -5.87 -7.51
N VAL A 243 11.86 -5.78 -6.90
CA VAL A 243 10.57 -5.96 -7.59
C VAL A 243 9.66 -4.74 -7.48
N MET A 244 9.89 -3.89 -6.47
CA MET A 244 9.12 -2.67 -6.26
C MET A 244 9.97 -1.62 -5.56
N PHE A 245 9.83 -0.36 -6.00
CA PHE A 245 10.33 0.80 -5.28
C PHE A 245 9.15 1.68 -4.91
N ALA A 246 9.17 2.20 -3.69
CA ALA A 246 8.15 3.13 -3.22
C ALA A 246 8.80 4.27 -2.44
N ARG A 247 8.16 5.43 -2.49
CA ARG A 247 8.58 6.62 -1.74
C ARG A 247 7.39 7.19 -1.00
N PHE A 248 7.54 7.37 0.31
CA PHE A 248 6.51 7.86 1.19
C PHE A 248 6.96 9.17 1.82
N THR A 249 6.16 10.21 1.66
CA THR A 249 6.36 11.48 2.36
C THR A 249 5.60 11.43 3.69
N MET A 250 6.34 11.43 4.79
CA MET A 250 5.78 11.44 6.15
C MET A 250 5.91 12.83 6.76
N VAL A 251 4.92 13.25 7.55
CA VAL A 251 4.92 14.56 8.22
C VAL A 251 4.73 14.39 9.73
N ALA A 252 5.65 14.98 10.49
CA ALA A 252 5.59 15.06 11.93
C ALA A 252 4.78 16.29 12.38
N ARG A 253 3.88 16.04 13.33
CA ARG A 253 3.04 17.05 13.99
C ARG A 253 3.17 16.92 15.50
N ASN A 254 3.09 18.02 16.21
CA ASN A 254 2.97 17.99 17.66
C ASN A 254 1.60 17.39 18.04
N LYS A 255 1.58 16.42 18.98
CA LYS A 255 0.37 15.67 19.34
C LYS A 255 -0.73 16.55 19.95
N ASP A 256 -0.34 17.55 20.74
CA ASP A 256 -1.29 18.40 21.47
C ASP A 256 -1.83 19.52 20.58
N THR A 257 -0.96 20.13 19.77
CA THR A 257 -1.29 21.33 18.98
C THR A 257 -1.64 21.03 17.52
N GLY A 258 -1.29 19.85 17.00
CA GLY A 258 -1.45 19.47 15.58
C GLY A 258 -0.54 20.24 14.60
N LYS A 259 0.28 21.19 15.08
CA LYS A 259 1.18 22.01 14.28
C LYS A 259 2.43 21.21 13.85
N ALA A 260 3.04 21.63 12.75
CA ALA A 260 4.29 21.06 12.26
C ALA A 260 5.38 21.19 13.35
N ILE A 261 6.16 20.12 13.54
CA ILE A 261 7.25 20.08 14.52
C ILE A 261 8.56 19.71 13.85
N GLN A 262 9.66 20.32 14.31
CA GLN A 262 10.98 20.03 13.79
C GLN A 262 11.39 18.58 14.10
N ILE A 263 11.97 17.91 13.12
CA ILE A 263 12.47 16.52 13.22
C ILE A 263 14.00 16.47 13.22
N ASN A 264 14.52 15.30 13.62
CA ASN A 264 15.95 15.02 13.66
C ASN A 264 16.61 15.26 12.30
N PRO A 265 17.70 16.05 12.22
CA PRO A 265 18.41 16.29 10.97
C PRO A 265 19.12 15.02 10.47
N LEU A 266 19.27 14.91 9.14
CA LEU A 266 19.91 13.77 8.49
C LEU A 266 21.38 14.08 8.17
N ARG A 267 22.29 13.22 8.64
CA ARG A 267 23.70 13.21 8.28
C ARG A 267 23.97 12.18 7.19
N LEU A 268 24.64 12.61 6.14
CA LEU A 268 25.07 11.77 5.03
C LEU A 268 26.53 11.38 5.22
N GLU A 269 26.84 10.09 5.29
CA GLU A 269 28.18 9.57 5.49
C GLU A 269 28.77 9.05 4.17
N SER A 270 28.03 8.17 3.49
CA SER A 270 28.53 7.46 2.31
C SER A 270 28.27 8.20 1.00
N HIS A 271 29.00 7.83 -0.06
CA HIS A 271 28.76 8.37 -1.41
C HIS A 271 27.37 7.96 -1.94
N ASP A 272 26.94 6.72 -1.65
CA ASP A 272 25.63 6.21 -2.05
C ASP A 272 24.49 6.96 -1.35
N GLU A 273 24.65 7.29 -0.06
CA GLU A 273 23.68 8.10 0.69
C GLU A 273 23.56 9.51 0.09
N LYS A 274 24.68 10.13 -0.29
CA LYS A 274 24.68 11.44 -0.96
C LYS A 274 24.00 11.38 -2.32
N LYS A 275 24.24 10.32 -3.09
CA LYS A 275 23.58 10.09 -4.38
C LYS A 275 22.07 9.91 -4.19
N LEU A 276 21.65 9.09 -3.22
CA LEU A 276 20.24 8.86 -2.92
C LEU A 276 19.53 10.15 -2.45
N PHE A 277 20.18 10.93 -1.60
CA PHE A 277 19.66 12.23 -1.15
C PHE A 277 19.44 13.17 -2.34
N LYS A 278 20.44 13.31 -3.22
CA LYS A 278 20.35 14.18 -4.40
C LYS A 278 19.26 13.75 -5.37
N ILE A 279 19.16 12.45 -5.67
CA ILE A 279 18.08 11.91 -6.51
C ILE A 279 16.70 12.22 -5.89
N THR A 280 16.56 12.07 -4.57
CA THR A 280 15.30 12.37 -3.87
C THR A 280 14.94 13.85 -3.94
N GLU A 281 15.93 14.73 -3.78
CA GLU A 281 15.75 16.17 -3.90
C GLU A 281 15.32 16.60 -5.32
N GLU A 282 15.94 16.01 -6.35
CA GLU A 282 15.60 16.25 -7.76
C GLU A 282 14.16 15.80 -8.07
N ILE A 283 13.77 14.58 -7.67
CA ILE A 283 12.40 14.06 -7.84
C ILE A 283 11.39 15.00 -7.17
N LYS A 284 11.67 15.44 -5.94
CA LYS A 284 10.78 16.35 -5.19
C LYS A 284 10.63 17.70 -5.91
N ARG A 285 11.73 18.24 -6.43
CA ARG A 285 11.73 19.48 -7.21
C ARG A 285 10.89 19.32 -8.48
N GLU A 286 11.09 18.24 -9.21
CA GLU A 286 10.35 17.95 -10.44
C GLU A 286 8.85 17.76 -10.16
N LYS A 287 8.48 17.00 -9.13
CA LYS A 287 7.08 16.84 -8.68
C LYS A 287 6.42 18.18 -8.38
N THR A 288 7.14 19.07 -7.69
CA THR A 288 6.65 20.41 -7.37
C THR A 288 6.43 21.26 -8.64
N LEU A 289 7.25 21.07 -9.68
CA LEU A 289 7.07 21.72 -10.97
C LEU A 289 5.91 21.11 -11.77
N LEU A 290 5.75 19.79 -11.75
CA LEU A 290 4.68 19.07 -12.45
C LEU A 290 3.30 19.40 -11.87
N SER A 291 3.15 19.54 -10.54
CA SER A 291 1.88 19.96 -9.93
C SER A 291 1.45 21.38 -10.30
N LYS A 292 2.38 22.23 -10.77
CA LYS A 292 2.00 23.54 -11.35
C LYS A 292 1.34 23.40 -12.72
N LYS A 293 1.57 22.28 -13.43
CA LYS A 293 1.03 21.96 -14.75
C LYS A 293 -0.22 21.06 -14.70
N ASP A 294 -0.86 20.89 -13.55
CA ASP A 294 -2.06 20.06 -13.39
C ASP A 294 -3.21 20.57 -14.28
N LEU A 295 -3.96 19.66 -14.91
CA LEU A 295 -5.07 19.99 -15.82
C LEU A 295 -6.29 20.57 -15.10
N VAL A 296 -6.43 20.33 -13.80
CA VAL A 296 -7.40 21.04 -12.97
C VAL A 296 -7.09 22.55 -12.93
N LYS A 297 -5.81 22.93 -13.08
CA LYS A 297 -5.34 24.32 -13.06
C LYS A 297 -5.15 24.90 -14.47
N ASN A 298 -4.91 24.06 -15.48
CA ASN A 298 -4.62 24.49 -16.85
C ASN A 298 -5.48 23.72 -17.86
N PRO A 299 -6.07 24.39 -18.87
CA PRO A 299 -6.88 23.70 -19.89
C PRO A 299 -6.05 22.71 -20.71
N PRO A 300 -6.70 21.73 -21.38
CA PRO A 300 -6.05 20.83 -22.32
C PRO A 300 -5.28 21.59 -23.40
N ASN A 301 -4.12 21.07 -23.80
CA ASN A 301 -3.34 21.67 -24.89
C ASN A 301 -4.00 21.47 -26.27
N GLN A 302 -3.41 22.02 -27.34
CA GLN A 302 -3.99 21.94 -28.69
C GLN A 302 -4.10 20.49 -29.21
N GLU A 303 -3.12 19.64 -28.90
CA GLU A 303 -3.14 18.21 -29.27
C GLU A 303 -4.26 17.49 -28.54
N GLU A 304 -4.31 17.64 -27.20
CA GLU A 304 -5.33 17.06 -26.32
C GLU A 304 -6.74 17.51 -26.70
N SER A 305 -6.91 18.81 -27.01
CA SER A 305 -8.19 19.36 -27.49
C SER A 305 -8.62 18.71 -28.81
N ARG A 306 -7.69 18.44 -29.72
CA ARG A 306 -7.97 17.74 -30.98
C ARG A 306 -8.38 16.29 -30.73
N ILE A 307 -7.73 15.62 -29.78
CA ILE A 307 -8.09 14.25 -29.36
C ILE A 307 -9.50 14.23 -28.77
N MET A 308 -9.82 15.16 -27.86
CA MET A 308 -11.16 15.29 -27.28
C MET A 308 -12.22 15.51 -28.37
N HIS A 309 -11.95 16.39 -29.34
CA HIS A 309 -12.87 16.65 -30.46
C HIS A 309 -13.07 15.40 -31.33
N ASN A 310 -12.00 14.66 -31.64
CA ASN A 310 -12.10 13.42 -32.40
C ASN A 310 -12.91 12.34 -31.65
N LEU A 311 -12.68 12.19 -30.34
CA LEU A 311 -13.45 11.27 -29.49
C LEU A 311 -14.92 11.69 -29.41
N TRP A 312 -15.21 12.98 -29.36
CA TRP A 312 -16.58 13.50 -29.40
C TRP A 312 -17.29 13.19 -30.72
N ILE A 313 -16.63 13.41 -31.86
CA ILE A 313 -17.15 13.04 -33.19
C ILE A 313 -17.42 11.54 -33.24
N GLU A 314 -16.48 10.72 -32.74
CA GLU A 314 -16.64 9.26 -32.68
C GLU A 314 -17.82 8.86 -31.80
N ALA A 315 -17.94 9.41 -30.59
CA ALA A 315 -19.03 9.16 -29.66
C ALA A 315 -20.41 9.50 -30.27
N LYS A 316 -20.51 10.60 -31.01
CA LYS A 316 -21.75 11.04 -31.65
C LYS A 316 -22.29 10.03 -32.68
N LYS A 317 -21.39 9.34 -33.41
CA LYS A 317 -21.79 8.27 -34.36
C LYS A 317 -22.57 7.13 -33.70
N TYR A 318 -22.35 6.90 -32.41
CA TYR A 318 -23.02 5.84 -31.66
C TYR A 318 -24.26 6.32 -30.91
N GLN A 319 -24.39 7.62 -30.64
CA GLN A 319 -25.59 8.21 -30.05
C GLN A 319 -26.71 8.38 -31.08
N ASP A 320 -26.36 8.74 -32.32
CA ASP A 320 -27.33 9.04 -33.37
C ASP A 320 -27.84 7.77 -34.10
N ASN A 321 -27.17 6.62 -33.94
CA ASN A 321 -27.50 5.38 -34.67
C ASN A 321 -28.51 4.48 -33.94
N LYS A 322 -29.75 4.45 -34.44
CA LYS A 322 -30.76 3.38 -34.21
C LYS A 322 -30.41 2.04 -34.91
N TYR A 323 -29.25 1.93 -35.57
CA TYR A 323 -28.84 0.73 -36.30
C TYR A 323 -27.98 -0.20 -35.44
N ASN A 324 -28.55 -1.37 -35.12
CA ASN A 324 -27.91 -2.58 -34.60
C ASN A 324 -26.91 -2.41 -33.45
N ALA A 325 -27.45 -2.23 -32.23
CA ALA A 325 -26.74 -2.36 -30.96
C ALA A 325 -25.96 -3.69 -30.80
N SER A 326 -26.22 -4.71 -31.63
CA SER A 326 -25.54 -6.01 -31.57
C SER A 326 -24.11 -6.03 -32.13
N PHE A 327 -23.76 -5.16 -33.08
CA PHE A 327 -22.41 -5.13 -33.68
C PHE A 327 -21.45 -4.18 -32.93
N ILE A 328 -22.00 -3.20 -32.21
CA ILE A 328 -21.27 -2.13 -31.49
C ILE A 328 -20.61 -2.62 -30.19
N SER A 329 -21.07 -3.74 -29.61
CA SER A 329 -20.73 -4.16 -28.24
C SER A 329 -19.36 -4.86 -28.06
N LYS A 330 -18.65 -5.19 -29.16
CA LYS A 330 -17.38 -5.94 -29.08
C LYS A 330 -16.14 -5.06 -28.94
N ASP A 331 -16.10 -3.86 -29.52
CA ASP A 331 -14.83 -3.10 -29.61
C ASP A 331 -14.62 -2.00 -28.57
N PHE A 332 -15.70 -1.47 -28.00
CA PHE A 332 -15.61 -0.42 -26.99
C PHE A 332 -16.67 -0.56 -25.90
N VAL A 333 -16.47 0.18 -24.82
CA VAL A 333 -17.45 0.43 -23.76
C VAL A 333 -17.47 1.91 -23.42
N TRP A 334 -18.60 2.37 -22.89
CA TRP A 334 -18.71 3.75 -22.45
C TRP A 334 -17.98 3.93 -21.12
N LEU A 335 -17.27 5.04 -20.97
CA LEU A 335 -16.44 5.31 -19.79
C LEU A 335 -17.29 5.34 -18.51
N ASP A 336 -18.49 5.94 -18.56
CA ASP A 336 -19.47 5.97 -17.46
C ASP A 336 -20.02 4.59 -17.07
N SER A 337 -20.10 3.65 -18.02
CA SER A 337 -20.57 2.28 -17.77
C SER A 337 -19.56 1.38 -17.06
N THR A 338 -18.32 1.85 -16.87
CA THR A 338 -17.25 1.12 -16.16
C THR A 338 -17.16 1.43 -14.67
N LYS A 339 -18.19 2.06 -14.09
CA LYS A 339 -18.21 2.43 -12.67
C LYS A 339 -18.51 1.23 -11.78
N MET A 340 -17.77 1.11 -10.68
CA MET A 340 -18.00 0.13 -9.62
C MET A 340 -17.83 0.80 -8.26
N ASN A 341 -18.73 0.54 -7.33
CA ASN A 341 -18.73 1.19 -6.02
C ASN A 341 -18.52 0.17 -4.90
N SER A 342 -17.89 0.61 -3.82
CA SER A 342 -17.88 -0.10 -2.54
C SER A 342 -18.10 0.88 -1.39
N VAL A 343 -18.68 0.40 -0.30
CA VAL A 343 -18.92 1.18 0.91
C VAL A 343 -18.39 0.41 2.11
N HIS A 344 -17.62 1.08 2.95
CA HIS A 344 -17.01 0.52 4.15
C HIS A 344 -17.32 1.42 5.34
N VAL A 345 -17.77 0.83 6.44
CA VAL A 345 -17.87 1.53 7.72
C VAL A 345 -16.50 1.45 8.39
N CYS A 346 -15.93 2.59 8.76
CA CYS A 346 -14.58 2.63 9.33
C CYS A 346 -14.60 2.22 10.81
N PHE A 347 -14.15 1.01 11.11
CA PHE A 347 -14.19 0.45 12.46
C PHE A 347 -12.88 0.66 13.23
N PRO A 348 -12.89 0.58 14.58
CA PRO A 348 -11.68 0.77 15.37
C PRO A 348 -10.52 -0.17 15.05
N GLN A 349 -10.75 -1.35 14.45
CA GLN A 349 -9.66 -2.26 14.06
C GLN A 349 -8.81 -1.70 12.90
N GLU A 350 -9.31 -0.73 12.15
CA GLU A 350 -8.68 -0.16 10.95
C GLU A 350 -7.90 1.13 11.25
N ARG A 351 -7.80 1.48 12.55
CA ARG A 351 -7.20 2.71 13.02
C ARG A 351 -5.69 2.61 13.20
N ASN A 352 -5.02 3.74 13.06
CA ASN A 352 -3.66 3.95 13.55
C ASN A 352 -3.65 4.35 15.04
N ILE A 353 -2.46 4.48 15.63
CA ILE A 353 -2.28 4.95 17.02
C ILE A 353 -2.86 6.35 17.31
N HIS A 354 -3.28 7.10 16.29
CA HIS A 354 -3.93 8.41 16.41
C HIS A 354 -5.45 8.35 16.23
N ASN A 355 -6.04 7.16 16.28
CA ASN A 355 -7.48 6.92 16.09
C ASN A 355 -8.03 7.49 14.76
N LYS A 356 -7.22 7.47 13.69
CA LYS A 356 -7.65 7.73 12.31
C LYS A 356 -7.49 6.47 11.49
N VAL A 357 -8.26 6.33 10.42
CA VAL A 357 -8.06 5.22 9.48
C VAL A 357 -6.65 5.28 8.92
N PHE A 358 -6.00 4.13 8.91
CA PHE A 358 -4.63 3.98 8.45
C PHE A 358 -4.50 4.19 6.93
N GLY A 359 -3.48 4.92 6.48
CA GLY A 359 -3.28 5.24 5.05
C GLY A 359 -3.14 3.98 4.19
N GLY A 360 -2.40 2.99 4.69
CA GLY A 360 -2.26 1.68 4.08
C GLY A 360 -3.58 0.92 3.93
N PHE A 361 -4.53 1.10 4.84
CA PHE A 361 -5.86 0.52 4.71
C PHE A 361 -6.62 1.15 3.53
N LEU A 362 -6.60 2.49 3.39
CA LEU A 362 -7.23 3.16 2.25
C LEU A 362 -6.63 2.71 0.92
N MET A 363 -5.30 2.58 0.83
CA MET A 363 -4.63 2.08 -0.37
C MET A 363 -5.05 0.65 -0.71
N ARG A 364 -5.13 -0.23 0.30
CA ARG A 364 -5.59 -1.62 0.11
C ARG A 364 -7.01 -1.66 -0.42
N MET A 365 -7.95 -0.98 0.24
CA MET A 365 -9.36 -0.98 -0.18
C MET A 365 -9.53 -0.37 -1.57
N GLY A 366 -8.78 0.70 -1.87
CA GLY A 366 -8.73 1.30 -3.20
C GLY A 366 -8.22 0.33 -4.26
N HIS A 367 -7.11 -0.38 -4.00
CA HIS A 367 -6.55 -1.37 -4.93
C HIS A 367 -7.48 -2.56 -5.15
N GLU A 368 -8.08 -3.11 -4.09
CA GLU A 368 -9.00 -4.26 -4.19
C GLU A 368 -10.23 -3.92 -5.05
N LEU A 369 -10.80 -2.72 -4.90
CA LEU A 369 -11.89 -2.26 -5.76
C LEU A 369 -11.43 -1.97 -7.20
N ALA A 370 -10.24 -1.40 -7.37
CA ALA A 370 -9.66 -1.16 -8.69
C ALA A 370 -9.44 -2.48 -9.45
N TYR A 371 -8.89 -3.49 -8.76
CA TYR A 371 -8.63 -4.82 -9.29
C TYR A 371 -9.94 -5.54 -9.67
N ALA A 372 -10.97 -5.47 -8.82
CA ALA A 372 -12.28 -6.03 -9.13
C ALA A 372 -12.87 -5.41 -10.41
N ASN A 373 -12.80 -4.08 -10.54
CA ASN A 373 -13.25 -3.39 -11.75
C ASN A 373 -12.38 -3.73 -12.98
N ALA A 374 -11.07 -3.85 -12.78
CA ALA A 374 -10.13 -4.24 -13.82
C ALA A 374 -10.45 -5.63 -14.39
N CYS A 375 -10.74 -6.61 -13.52
CA CYS A 375 -11.18 -7.95 -13.93
C CYS A 375 -12.48 -7.91 -14.73
N MET A 376 -13.47 -7.14 -14.27
CA MET A 376 -14.76 -6.99 -14.98
C MET A 376 -14.60 -6.31 -16.35
N PHE A 377 -13.70 -5.34 -16.45
CA PHE A 377 -13.43 -4.60 -17.67
C PHE A 377 -12.64 -5.43 -18.70
N SER A 378 -11.59 -6.12 -18.27
CA SER A 378 -10.74 -6.91 -19.17
C SER A 378 -11.31 -8.30 -19.48
N GLY A 379 -12.22 -8.82 -18.65
CA GLY A 379 -12.72 -10.19 -18.75
C GLY A 379 -11.62 -11.23 -18.46
N THR A 380 -10.57 -10.84 -17.75
CA THR A 380 -9.38 -11.64 -17.42
C THR A 380 -8.87 -11.28 -16.03
N ILE A 381 -7.77 -11.91 -15.64
CA ILE A 381 -7.00 -11.54 -14.45
C ILE A 381 -5.87 -10.62 -14.91
N PRO A 382 -5.98 -9.29 -14.73
CA PRO A 382 -4.97 -8.36 -15.17
C PRO A 382 -3.82 -8.25 -14.15
N GLU A 383 -2.63 -7.96 -14.64
CA GLU A 383 -1.47 -7.71 -13.79
C GLU A 383 -1.46 -6.26 -13.30
N SER A 384 -1.20 -6.04 -12.01
CA SER A 384 -0.99 -4.69 -11.47
C SER A 384 0.39 -4.18 -11.89
N LYS A 385 0.47 -2.99 -12.49
CA LYS A 385 1.73 -2.41 -12.96
C LYS A 385 2.20 -1.22 -12.15
N SER A 386 1.29 -0.33 -11.76
CA SER A 386 1.66 0.83 -10.95
C SER A 386 0.49 1.37 -10.14
N LEU A 387 0.86 2.08 -9.07
CA LEU A 387 0.02 3.08 -8.41
C LEU A 387 0.69 4.44 -8.67
N ASP A 388 -0.03 5.36 -9.29
CA ASP A 388 0.49 6.71 -9.54
C ASP A 388 0.56 7.52 -8.23
N ASP A 389 1.29 8.62 -8.25
CA ASP A 389 1.46 9.46 -7.07
C ASP A 389 0.15 10.09 -6.61
N PHE A 390 -0.01 10.21 -5.30
CA PHE A 390 -1.17 10.83 -4.68
C PHE A 390 -0.81 11.45 -3.32
N SER A 391 -1.67 12.33 -2.81
CA SER A 391 -1.51 12.96 -1.50
C SER A 391 -2.75 12.73 -0.64
N PHE A 392 -2.55 12.47 0.65
CA PHE A 392 -3.61 12.41 1.66
C PHE A 392 -4.04 13.82 2.02
N THR A 393 -5.14 14.27 1.41
CA THR A 393 -5.63 15.64 1.59
C THR A 393 -6.32 15.84 2.93
N LYS A 394 -7.02 14.81 3.42
CA LYS A 394 -7.84 14.86 4.63
C LYS A 394 -7.74 13.57 5.44
N PRO A 395 -7.75 13.65 6.78
CA PRO A 395 -7.80 12.47 7.63
C PRO A 395 -9.19 11.83 7.60
N VAL A 396 -9.24 10.49 7.72
CA VAL A 396 -10.49 9.73 7.80
C VAL A 396 -10.73 9.30 9.24
N ASN A 397 -11.89 9.65 9.79
CA ASN A 397 -12.23 9.39 11.19
C ASN A 397 -12.85 8.00 11.36
N ILE A 398 -12.59 7.36 12.51
CA ILE A 398 -13.32 6.14 12.90
C ILE A 398 -14.81 6.48 13.11
N GLY A 399 -15.69 5.58 12.69
CA GLY A 399 -17.14 5.78 12.70
C GLY A 399 -17.68 6.55 11.49
N SER A 400 -16.81 7.04 10.59
CA SER A 400 -17.23 7.56 9.30
C SER A 400 -17.49 6.43 8.29
N ILE A 401 -18.18 6.75 7.20
CA ILE A 401 -18.47 5.82 6.12
C ILE A 401 -17.57 6.16 4.93
N LEU A 402 -16.69 5.25 4.55
CA LEU A 402 -15.83 5.37 3.38
C LEU A 402 -16.57 4.84 2.15
N ARG A 403 -16.85 5.70 1.17
CA ARG A 403 -17.36 5.33 -0.14
C ARG A 403 -16.24 5.37 -1.16
N LEU A 404 -15.99 4.24 -1.80
CA LEU A 404 -15.02 4.10 -2.88
C LEU A 404 -15.76 3.98 -4.21
N THR A 405 -15.37 4.78 -5.20
CA THR A 405 -15.94 4.76 -6.56
C THR A 405 -14.81 4.52 -7.56
N SER A 406 -14.79 3.34 -8.16
CA SER A 406 -13.82 2.92 -9.17
C SER A 406 -14.37 3.14 -10.58
N GLN A 407 -13.53 3.59 -11.51
CA GLN A 407 -13.89 3.81 -12.91
C GLN A 407 -12.67 3.62 -13.82
N VAL A 408 -12.85 2.94 -14.96
CA VAL A 408 -11.79 2.86 -15.98
C VAL A 408 -11.74 4.20 -16.70
N VAL A 409 -10.63 4.91 -16.57
CA VAL A 409 -10.47 6.27 -17.13
C VAL A 409 -9.75 6.28 -18.46
N TYR A 410 -8.87 5.31 -18.71
CA TYR A 410 -8.09 5.24 -19.94
C TYR A 410 -7.80 3.79 -20.33
N SER A 411 -7.76 3.50 -21.62
CA SER A 411 -7.39 2.19 -22.16
C SER A 411 -6.53 2.37 -23.40
N SER A 412 -5.35 1.77 -23.41
CA SER A 412 -4.47 1.66 -24.58
C SER A 412 -4.62 0.26 -25.17
N ARG A 413 -5.18 0.17 -26.38
CA ARG A 413 -5.37 -1.08 -27.11
C ARG A 413 -4.30 -1.18 -28.20
N PHE A 414 -3.48 -2.22 -28.13
CA PHE A 414 -2.66 -2.64 -29.25
C PHE A 414 -3.51 -3.56 -30.14
N VAL A 415 -3.61 -3.24 -31.43
CA VAL A 415 -4.25 -4.12 -32.42
C VAL A 415 -3.18 -4.48 -33.44
N ASP A 416 -2.97 -5.78 -33.66
CA ASP A 416 -1.98 -6.26 -34.62
C ASP A 416 -2.18 -5.61 -36.00
N SER A 417 -1.07 -5.21 -36.62
CA SER A 417 -0.96 -4.46 -37.88
C SER A 417 -1.56 -5.15 -39.11
N SER A 418 -2.23 -6.29 -38.95
CA SER A 418 -3.02 -6.98 -39.97
C SER A 418 -4.41 -6.36 -40.16
N SER A 419 -4.92 -5.59 -39.20
CA SER A 419 -6.18 -4.82 -39.36
C SER A 419 -5.88 -3.36 -39.72
N LYS A 420 -5.61 -3.13 -41.01
CA LYS A 420 -5.20 -1.85 -41.59
C LYS A 420 -6.39 -0.88 -41.73
N LEU A 421 -7.08 -0.55 -40.64
CA LEU A 421 -8.02 0.56 -40.57
C LEU A 421 -7.91 1.18 -39.17
N LEU A 422 -7.37 2.41 -39.08
CA LEU A 422 -7.30 3.28 -37.88
C LEU A 422 -6.00 3.31 -37.06
N SER A 423 -4.82 3.20 -37.68
CA SER A 423 -3.57 3.68 -37.04
C SER A 423 -2.72 4.51 -38.00
N SER A 424 -3.16 5.72 -38.30
CA SER A 424 -2.38 6.70 -39.07
C SER A 424 -2.21 7.99 -38.28
N THR A 425 -1.61 7.93 -37.10
CA THR A 425 -0.93 9.04 -36.41
C THR A 425 -0.40 8.55 -35.07
N GLU A 426 0.77 7.92 -35.08
CA GLU A 426 1.77 7.92 -33.99
C GLU A 426 2.84 6.91 -34.42
N LYS A 427 3.84 7.40 -35.17
CA LYS A 427 5.12 6.68 -35.37
C LYS A 427 5.91 6.83 -34.07
N GLY A 428 5.59 5.99 -33.08
CA GLY A 428 6.40 5.77 -31.89
C GLY A 428 7.27 4.54 -32.08
N GLU A 429 8.52 4.61 -31.65
CA GLU A 429 9.53 3.55 -31.76
C GLU A 429 9.00 2.21 -31.23
N LEU A 430 9.12 1.18 -32.08
CA LEU A 430 8.82 -0.20 -31.76
C LEU A 430 9.82 -0.70 -30.71
N THR A 431 9.40 -0.78 -29.45
CA THR A 431 10.07 -1.57 -28.44
C THR A 431 9.11 -2.60 -27.88
N GLU A 432 9.62 -3.83 -27.77
CA GLU A 432 8.93 -5.09 -27.57
C GLU A 432 8.08 -5.13 -26.29
N SER A 433 6.75 -5.18 -26.45
CA SER A 433 5.81 -6.00 -25.66
C SER A 433 4.38 -5.59 -26.02
N HIS A 434 3.70 -6.43 -26.80
CA HIS A 434 2.29 -6.30 -27.19
C HIS A 434 1.34 -6.45 -25.98
N VAL A 435 1.40 -5.53 -25.01
CA VAL A 435 0.64 -5.63 -23.76
C VAL A 435 -0.40 -4.52 -23.73
N ASN A 436 -1.67 -4.94 -23.67
CA ASN A 436 -2.77 -4.00 -23.51
C ASN A 436 -2.77 -3.48 -22.08
N SER A 437 -2.81 -2.17 -21.91
CA SER A 437 -2.81 -1.53 -20.60
C SER A 437 -3.96 -0.56 -20.46
N PHE A 438 -4.45 -0.41 -19.24
CA PHE A 438 -5.54 0.49 -18.92
C PHE A 438 -5.38 1.03 -17.50
N GLN A 439 -5.98 2.19 -17.26
CA GLN A 439 -5.92 2.87 -15.98
C GLN A 439 -7.30 2.93 -15.33
N VAL A 440 -7.33 2.60 -14.04
CA VAL A 440 -8.51 2.63 -13.19
C VAL A 440 -8.30 3.70 -12.13
N ALA A 441 -9.21 4.67 -12.06
CA ALA A 441 -9.25 5.66 -11.00
C ALA A 441 -10.19 5.20 -9.89
N VAL A 442 -9.81 5.38 -8.63
CA VAL A 442 -10.65 5.11 -7.46
C VAL A 442 -10.74 6.36 -6.60
N ILE A 443 -11.93 6.93 -6.54
CA ILE A 443 -12.26 8.09 -5.73
C ILE A 443 -12.69 7.60 -4.34
N ALA A 444 -12.04 8.12 -3.31
CA ALA A 444 -12.39 7.89 -1.91
C ALA A 444 -13.10 9.13 -1.34
N ASP A 445 -14.36 8.96 -0.97
CA ASP A 445 -15.16 9.95 -0.27
C ASP A 445 -15.48 9.46 1.14
N VAL A 446 -15.42 10.38 2.10
CA VAL A 446 -15.82 10.14 3.48
C VAL A 446 -17.17 10.79 3.72
N LEU A 447 -18.14 9.98 4.08
CA LEU A 447 -19.48 10.38 4.47
C LEU A 447 -19.52 10.42 6.00
N ASN A 448 -19.88 11.58 6.55
CA ASN A 448 -20.05 11.74 7.98
C ASN A 448 -21.55 11.73 8.31
N PRO A 449 -22.08 10.69 8.98
CA PRO A 449 -23.51 10.60 9.26
C PRO A 449 -23.99 11.65 10.28
N LYS A 450 -23.11 12.21 11.12
CA LYS A 450 -23.48 13.22 12.11
C LYS A 450 -23.66 14.61 11.49
N THR A 451 -22.86 14.92 10.48
CA THR A 451 -22.86 16.24 9.81
C THR A 451 -23.51 16.19 8.44
N GLU A 452 -23.96 15.00 8.00
CA GLU A 452 -24.52 14.73 6.67
C GLU A 452 -23.64 15.24 5.52
N SER A 453 -22.32 15.33 5.76
CA SER A 453 -21.36 15.85 4.79
C SER A 453 -20.67 14.74 4.03
N ILE A 454 -20.34 15.05 2.76
CA ILE A 454 -19.54 14.20 1.89
C ILE A 454 -18.26 14.96 1.59
N GLU A 455 -17.13 14.37 1.93
CA GLU A 455 -15.82 14.97 1.72
C GLU A 455 -14.93 14.07 0.89
N HIS A 456 -14.46 14.59 -0.24
CA HIS A 456 -13.44 13.91 -1.03
C HIS A 456 -12.10 13.91 -0.28
N THR A 457 -11.45 12.75 -0.16
CA THR A 457 -10.16 12.62 0.54
C THR A 457 -9.02 12.28 -0.40
N ASN A 458 -9.21 11.33 -1.31
CA ASN A 458 -8.15 10.81 -2.17
C ASN A 458 -8.71 10.32 -3.49
N THR A 459 -7.92 10.46 -4.56
CA THR A 459 -8.12 9.69 -5.79
C THR A 459 -6.87 8.87 -6.05
N PHE A 460 -7.04 7.56 -6.19
CA PHE A 460 -5.97 6.64 -6.54
C PHE A 460 -6.04 6.32 -8.03
N HIS A 461 -4.90 6.26 -8.71
CA HIS A 461 -4.83 5.83 -10.11
C HIS A 461 -3.97 4.58 -10.22
N PHE A 462 -4.60 3.46 -10.55
CA PHE A 462 -3.95 2.17 -10.71
C PHE A 462 -3.83 1.83 -12.18
N SER A 463 -2.63 1.42 -12.60
CA SER A 463 -2.40 0.93 -13.96
C SER A 463 -2.35 -0.59 -13.98
N PHE A 464 -3.09 -1.19 -14.91
CA PHE A 464 -3.19 -2.62 -15.11
C PHE A 464 -2.79 -3.00 -16.53
N ALA A 465 -2.37 -4.25 -16.68
CA ALA A 465 -1.94 -4.80 -17.96
C ALA A 465 -2.50 -6.21 -18.19
N THR A 466 -2.75 -6.54 -19.46
CA THR A 466 -3.18 -7.88 -19.86
C THR A 466 -2.66 -8.22 -21.26
N ASN A 467 -2.41 -9.50 -21.48
CA ASN A 467 -2.05 -10.07 -22.77
C ASN A 467 -3.26 -10.26 -23.70
N LYS A 468 -4.49 -10.19 -23.18
CA LYS A 468 -5.71 -10.30 -24.01
C LYS A 468 -6.12 -8.94 -24.57
N PRO A 469 -6.79 -8.89 -25.74
CA PRO A 469 -7.35 -7.66 -26.26
C PRO A 469 -8.39 -7.10 -25.29
N ILE A 470 -8.24 -5.82 -24.94
CA ILE A 470 -9.20 -5.08 -24.12
C ILE A 470 -10.10 -4.20 -24.99
N LYS A 471 -11.28 -3.86 -24.48
CA LYS A 471 -12.17 -2.90 -25.12
C LYS A 471 -11.59 -1.48 -24.97
N ARG A 472 -11.87 -0.61 -25.94
CA ARG A 472 -11.59 0.83 -25.78
C ARG A 472 -12.63 1.48 -24.86
N VAL A 473 -12.24 2.38 -23.98
CA VAL A 473 -13.19 3.27 -23.30
C VAL A 473 -13.44 4.52 -24.14
N ILE A 474 -14.71 4.89 -24.31
CA ILE A 474 -15.12 6.12 -25.00
C ILE A 474 -15.87 7.04 -24.02
N PRO A 475 -15.42 8.30 -23.83
CA PRO A 475 -16.12 9.27 -22.99
C PRO A 475 -17.39 9.79 -23.68
N ARG A 476 -18.46 10.04 -22.90
CA ARG A 476 -19.70 10.66 -23.40
C ARG A 476 -19.77 12.14 -23.07
N THR A 477 -19.44 12.48 -21.84
CA THR A 477 -19.53 13.84 -21.31
C THR A 477 -18.18 14.55 -21.41
N TYR A 478 -18.20 15.87 -21.32
CA TYR A 478 -16.95 16.64 -21.21
C TYR A 478 -16.14 16.22 -19.97
N GLU A 479 -16.80 15.94 -18.84
CA GLU A 479 -16.15 15.45 -17.62
C GLU A 479 -15.43 14.10 -17.87
N ASP A 480 -16.07 13.17 -18.59
CA ASP A 480 -15.43 11.91 -18.97
C ASP A 480 -14.25 12.13 -19.91
N MET A 481 -14.34 13.11 -20.83
CA MET A 481 -13.21 13.43 -21.71
C MET A 481 -12.02 13.97 -20.91
N VAL A 482 -12.26 14.82 -19.91
CA VAL A 482 -11.20 15.31 -19.03
C VAL A 482 -10.54 14.14 -18.29
N LYS A 483 -11.33 13.23 -17.71
CA LYS A 483 -10.81 12.00 -17.06
C LYS A 483 -9.98 11.14 -18.03
N TYR A 484 -10.45 11.00 -19.27
CA TYR A 484 -9.74 10.25 -20.30
C TYR A 484 -8.39 10.85 -20.66
N ILE A 485 -8.34 12.17 -20.89
CA ILE A 485 -7.10 12.88 -21.19
C ILE A 485 -6.13 12.83 -20.02
N GLU A 486 -6.63 13.02 -18.80
CA GLU A 486 -5.82 12.93 -17.60
C GLU A 486 -5.23 11.52 -17.42
N GLY A 487 -6.04 10.47 -17.63
CA GLY A 487 -5.57 9.09 -17.61
C GLY A 487 -4.55 8.79 -18.71
N ARG A 488 -4.74 9.34 -19.91
CA ARG A 488 -3.75 9.23 -21.00
C ARG A 488 -2.43 9.91 -20.63
N ARG A 489 -2.47 11.10 -20.04
CA ARG A 489 -1.28 11.84 -19.61
C ARG A 489 -0.52 11.07 -18.53
N ARG A 490 -1.24 10.57 -17.52
CA ARG A 490 -0.67 9.73 -16.47
C ARG A 490 -0.02 8.46 -17.03
N ASN A 491 -0.68 7.78 -17.98
CA ASN A 491 -0.12 6.60 -18.63
C ASN A 491 1.19 6.92 -19.40
N LYS A 492 1.22 8.00 -20.18
CA LYS A 492 2.44 8.44 -20.90
C LYS A 492 3.60 8.73 -19.94
N ILE A 493 3.35 9.52 -18.89
CA ILE A 493 4.36 9.84 -17.86
C ILE A 493 4.81 8.57 -17.14
N GLY A 494 3.86 7.70 -16.81
CA GLY A 494 4.14 6.46 -16.12
C GLY A 494 5.02 5.49 -16.89
N ASN A 495 4.78 5.33 -18.19
CA ASN A 495 5.63 4.50 -19.05
C ASN A 495 7.05 5.07 -19.13
N PHE A 496 7.19 6.39 -19.21
CA PHE A 496 8.50 7.04 -19.19
C PHE A 496 9.26 6.77 -17.87
N ILE A 497 8.61 6.95 -16.72
CA ILE A 497 9.21 6.70 -15.40
C ILE A 497 9.56 5.22 -15.23
N SER A 498 8.66 4.31 -15.61
CA SER A 498 8.88 2.87 -15.51
C SER A 498 10.09 2.42 -16.33
N ASN A 499 10.28 2.97 -17.53
CA ASN A 499 11.45 2.68 -18.36
C ASN A 499 12.76 3.21 -17.75
N LEU A 500 12.73 4.38 -17.11
CA LEU A 500 13.88 4.88 -16.35
C LEU A 500 14.23 3.96 -15.18
N HIS A 501 13.24 3.42 -14.46
CA HIS A 501 13.48 2.49 -13.37
C HIS A 501 14.11 1.18 -13.87
N LYS A 502 13.59 0.60 -14.96
CA LYS A 502 14.12 -0.64 -15.55
C LYS A 502 15.55 -0.50 -16.06
N ASN A 503 15.93 0.65 -16.59
CA ASN A 503 17.28 0.88 -17.12
C ASN A 503 18.32 1.18 -16.02
N ASN A 504 17.87 1.53 -14.80
CA ASN A 504 18.72 1.86 -13.66
C ASN A 504 18.81 0.74 -12.61
N THR A 505 18.05 -0.35 -12.78
CA THR A 505 18.17 -1.62 -12.04
C THR A 505 19.00 -2.61 -12.82
#